data_AF-V6TNK7-F1
#
_entry.id   AF-V6TNK7-F1
#
_cell.length_a   1.000
_cell.length_b   1.000
_cell.length_c   1.000
_cell.angle_alpha   90.00
_cell.angle_beta   90.00
_cell.angle_gamma   90.00
#
_symmetry.space_group_name_H-M   'P 1'
#
loop_
_entity.id
_entity.type
_entity.pdbx_description
1 polymer ?
#
loop_
_entity_poly.entity_id
_entity_poly.type
_entity_poly.pdbx_seq_one_letter_code
_entity_poly.pdbx_strand_id
1 'polypeptide(L)'
;MDRVEAHLHASSWYEALLTATSTIDKLMRQKKYEEAFTFATNALHMFAVYKCPNPDEYKGLVVKIITCLAKQKNQAVVIDGLRLAFEALAVIQVTDVDQLGAAIETWFSNTGVPMGPDLLSWIGPYLPPDQQYATAARGCYLNPLLMKTEKAFCLYVLHSLAAGNLRLAKMITEAYSGDSGALADVASLSVLVAQKQSLKGIKLIKTRCRDVLTQDMRTLLGTIQLKFCPAACTDEELD
;
A
#
# COMPACT_ATOMS: atom_id res chain seq x y z
N MET A 1 -25.58 -15.73 -9.06
CA MET A 1 -24.99 -14.49 -9.61
C MET A 1 -25.87 -13.90 -10.70
N ASP A 2 -26.60 -14.75 -11.43
CA ASP A 2 -27.40 -14.44 -12.63
C ASP A 2 -28.38 -13.27 -12.45
N ARG A 3 -28.98 -13.12 -11.27
CA ARG A 3 -29.86 -11.96 -10.97
C ARG A 3 -29.13 -10.64 -10.88
N VAL A 4 -27.92 -10.63 -10.29
CA VAL A 4 -27.08 -9.43 -10.25
C VAL A 4 -26.66 -9.07 -11.69
N GLU A 5 -26.25 -10.07 -12.45
CA GLU A 5 -25.88 -9.91 -13.86
C GLU A 5 -27.00 -9.35 -14.72
N ALA A 6 -28.23 -9.82 -14.54
CA ALA A 6 -29.40 -9.29 -15.25
C ALA A 6 -29.62 -7.79 -14.98
N HIS A 7 -29.45 -7.35 -13.73
CA HIS A 7 -29.53 -5.92 -13.39
C HIS A 7 -28.37 -5.12 -13.97
N LEU A 8 -27.14 -5.67 -14.01
CA LEU A 8 -25.99 -5.02 -14.64
C LEU A 8 -26.16 -4.87 -16.15
N HIS A 9 -26.68 -5.89 -16.84
CA HIS A 9 -27.05 -5.80 -18.26
C HIS A 9 -28.08 -4.70 -18.53
N ALA A 10 -29.05 -4.54 -17.62
CA ALA A 10 -30.05 -3.49 -17.70
C ALA A 10 -29.53 -2.11 -17.23
N SER A 11 -28.24 -1.99 -16.89
CA SER A 11 -27.64 -0.77 -16.29
C SER A 11 -28.37 -0.29 -15.03
N SER A 12 -29.04 -1.21 -14.33
CA SER A 12 -29.75 -0.97 -13.08
C SER A 12 -28.78 -1.17 -11.91
N TRP A 13 -27.79 -0.25 -11.80
CA TRP A 13 -26.63 -0.39 -10.92
C TRP A 13 -27.00 -0.48 -9.43
N TYR A 14 -27.96 0.34 -9.01
CA TYR A 14 -28.43 0.37 -7.63
C TYR A 14 -29.17 -0.93 -7.27
N GLU A 15 -30.03 -1.43 -8.16
CA GLU A 15 -30.74 -2.69 -7.98
C GLU A 15 -29.78 -3.89 -7.98
N ALA A 16 -28.75 -3.85 -8.84
CA ALA A 16 -27.67 -4.83 -8.81
C ALA A 16 -26.95 -4.82 -7.45
N LEU A 17 -26.68 -3.63 -6.89
CA LEU A 17 -25.99 -3.47 -5.61
C LEU A 17 -26.87 -3.99 -4.46
N LEU A 18 -28.14 -3.60 -4.42
CA LEU A 18 -29.09 -4.09 -3.41
C LEU A 18 -29.24 -5.61 -3.47
N THR A 19 -29.31 -6.17 -4.67
CA THR A 19 -29.40 -7.64 -4.85
C THR A 19 -28.13 -8.33 -4.37
N ALA A 20 -26.96 -7.79 -4.69
CA ALA A 20 -25.69 -8.33 -4.25
C ALA A 20 -25.55 -8.25 -2.72
N THR A 21 -25.75 -7.07 -2.14
CA THR A 21 -25.64 -6.82 -0.70
C THR A 21 -26.62 -7.66 0.12
N SER A 22 -27.89 -7.77 -0.32
CA SER A 22 -28.90 -8.62 0.31
C SER A 22 -28.51 -10.11 0.29
N THR A 23 -27.92 -10.57 -0.81
CA THR A 23 -27.42 -11.94 -0.94
C THR A 23 -26.24 -12.20 -0.01
N ILE A 24 -25.28 -11.27 0.06
CA ILE A 24 -24.13 -11.33 0.97
C ILE A 24 -24.62 -11.39 2.42
N ASP A 25 -25.53 -10.49 2.82
CA ASP A 25 -26.06 -10.45 4.19
C ASP A 25 -26.85 -11.71 4.55
N LYS A 26 -27.55 -12.32 3.59
CA LYS A 26 -28.19 -13.62 3.77
C LYS A 26 -27.15 -14.73 4.04
N LEU A 27 -26.08 -14.81 3.23
CA LEU A 27 -25.02 -15.81 3.41
C LEU A 27 -24.29 -15.63 4.75
N MET A 28 -24.01 -14.39 5.13
CA MET A 28 -23.40 -14.05 6.43
C MET A 28 -24.26 -14.50 7.60
N ARG A 29 -25.59 -14.27 7.56
CA ARG A 29 -26.52 -14.76 8.61
C ARG A 29 -26.57 -16.28 8.69
N GLN A 30 -26.41 -16.97 7.56
CA GLN A 30 -26.32 -18.42 7.49
C GLN A 30 -24.95 -18.97 7.90
N LYS A 31 -24.01 -18.11 8.33
CA LYS A 31 -22.61 -18.45 8.65
C LYS A 31 -21.84 -19.09 7.49
N LYS A 32 -22.33 -18.93 6.26
CA LYS A 32 -21.67 -19.34 5.02
C LYS A 32 -20.65 -18.27 4.62
N TYR A 33 -19.66 -18.04 5.49
CA TYR A 33 -18.75 -16.90 5.34
C TYR A 33 -17.94 -16.99 4.05
N GLU A 34 -17.43 -18.19 3.72
CA GLU A 34 -16.60 -18.41 2.52
C GLU A 34 -17.38 -18.07 1.25
N GLU A 35 -18.60 -18.60 1.12
CA GLU A 35 -19.52 -18.27 0.03
C GLU A 35 -19.82 -16.76 -0.02
N ALA A 36 -20.05 -16.13 1.14
CA ALA A 36 -20.33 -14.69 1.21
C ALA A 36 -19.14 -13.84 0.72
N PHE A 37 -17.92 -14.18 1.13
CA PHE A 37 -16.71 -13.47 0.72
C PHE A 37 -16.46 -13.61 -0.78
N THR A 38 -16.50 -14.84 -1.30
CA THR A 38 -16.35 -15.12 -2.73
C THR A 38 -17.43 -14.43 -3.56
N PHE A 39 -18.67 -14.40 -3.08
CA PHE A 39 -19.75 -13.68 -3.75
C PHE A 39 -19.49 -12.16 -3.78
N ALA A 40 -19.02 -11.58 -2.67
CA ALA A 40 -18.76 -10.15 -2.58
C ALA A 40 -17.62 -9.69 -3.51
N THR A 41 -16.52 -10.44 -3.58
CA THR A 41 -15.39 -10.13 -4.46
C THR A 41 -15.76 -10.32 -5.94
N ASN A 42 -16.54 -11.36 -6.27
CA ASN A 42 -17.07 -11.56 -7.62
C ASN A 42 -18.05 -10.46 -8.03
N ALA A 43 -18.92 -10.02 -7.12
CA ALA A 43 -19.84 -8.91 -7.40
C ALA A 43 -19.07 -7.62 -7.72
N LEU A 44 -18.03 -7.28 -6.93
CA LEU A 44 -17.18 -6.12 -7.21
C LEU A 44 -16.51 -6.21 -8.58
N HIS A 45 -15.96 -7.38 -8.91
CA HIS A 45 -15.35 -7.64 -10.21
C HIS A 45 -16.36 -7.48 -11.36
N MET A 46 -17.57 -8.02 -11.23
CA MET A 46 -18.61 -7.85 -12.25
C MET A 46 -19.00 -6.39 -12.43
N PHE A 47 -19.16 -5.62 -11.36
CA PHE A 47 -19.43 -4.18 -11.49
C PHE A 47 -18.32 -3.46 -12.27
N ALA A 48 -17.07 -3.88 -12.13
CA ALA A 48 -15.94 -3.35 -12.89
C ALA A 48 -16.01 -3.74 -14.38
N VAL A 49 -16.27 -5.02 -14.67
CA VAL A 49 -16.40 -5.55 -16.04
C VAL A 49 -17.52 -4.87 -16.81
N TYR A 50 -18.66 -4.65 -16.16
CA TYR A 50 -19.82 -3.96 -16.73
C TYR A 50 -19.67 -2.44 -16.73
N LYS A 51 -18.54 -1.90 -16.24
CA LYS A 51 -18.20 -0.47 -16.23
C LYS A 51 -19.27 0.38 -15.55
N CYS A 52 -19.72 -0.02 -14.36
CA CYS A 52 -20.59 0.81 -13.53
C CYS A 52 -19.93 2.20 -13.37
N PRO A 53 -20.60 3.30 -13.74
CA PRO A 53 -19.95 4.61 -13.79
C PRO A 53 -19.79 5.25 -12.41
N ASN A 54 -20.49 4.71 -11.40
CA ASN A 54 -20.70 5.39 -10.14
C ASN A 54 -19.78 4.80 -9.04
N PRO A 55 -18.89 5.61 -8.42
CA PRO A 55 -17.92 5.14 -7.42
C PRO A 55 -18.52 4.59 -6.13
N ASP A 56 -19.70 5.06 -5.74
CA ASP A 56 -20.32 4.75 -4.45
C ASP A 56 -20.75 3.28 -4.35
N GLU A 57 -21.13 2.68 -5.47
CA GLU A 57 -21.52 1.27 -5.59
C GLU A 57 -20.31 0.37 -5.29
N TYR A 58 -19.12 0.75 -5.78
CA TYR A 58 -17.88 0.04 -5.49
C TYR A 58 -17.50 0.17 -4.00
N LYS A 59 -17.62 1.38 -3.43
CA LYS A 59 -17.40 1.60 -1.99
C LYS A 59 -18.34 0.74 -1.13
N GLY A 60 -19.62 0.66 -1.51
CA GLY A 60 -20.61 -0.18 -0.85
C GLY A 60 -20.23 -1.67 -0.86
N LEU A 61 -19.75 -2.18 -1.99
CA LEU A 61 -19.26 -3.57 -2.10
C LEU A 61 -17.97 -3.79 -1.32
N VAL A 62 -17.05 -2.84 -1.31
CA VAL A 62 -15.81 -2.91 -0.50
C VAL A 62 -16.12 -3.03 0.98
N VAL A 63 -17.09 -2.27 1.51
CA VAL A 63 -17.54 -2.40 2.91
C VAL A 63 -18.05 -3.82 3.21
N LYS A 64 -18.78 -4.43 2.27
CA LYS A 64 -19.22 -5.83 2.41
C LYS A 64 -18.05 -6.82 2.38
N ILE A 65 -17.07 -6.62 1.49
CA ILE A 65 -15.84 -7.43 1.44
C ILE A 65 -15.11 -7.37 2.79
N ILE A 66 -14.92 -6.18 3.35
CA ILE A 66 -14.30 -5.98 4.67
C ILE A 66 -15.07 -6.74 5.76
N THR A 67 -16.41 -6.64 5.75
CA THR A 67 -17.27 -7.32 6.72
C THR A 67 -17.15 -8.84 6.63
N CYS A 68 -17.10 -9.39 5.40
CA CYS A 68 -16.90 -10.81 5.17
C CYS A 68 -15.48 -11.27 5.56
N LEU A 69 -14.46 -10.47 5.24
CA LEU A 69 -13.06 -10.75 5.55
C LEU A 69 -12.85 -10.94 7.05
N ALA A 70 -13.48 -10.09 7.88
CA ALA A 70 -13.38 -10.18 9.34
C ALA A 70 -13.89 -11.52 9.93
N LYS A 71 -14.64 -12.32 9.16
CA LYS A 71 -15.12 -13.65 9.56
C LYS A 71 -14.40 -14.79 8.84
N GLN A 72 -13.51 -14.48 7.89
CA GLN A 72 -12.78 -15.49 7.14
C GLN A 72 -11.64 -16.13 7.93
N LYS A 73 -11.44 -17.42 7.66
CA LYS A 73 -10.31 -18.20 8.21
C LYS A 73 -9.54 -18.94 7.12
N ASN A 74 -10.13 -19.09 5.93
CA ASN A 74 -9.50 -19.80 4.83
C ASN A 74 -8.60 -18.84 4.03
N GLN A 75 -7.29 -18.96 4.23
CA GLN A 75 -6.31 -18.07 3.61
C GLN A 75 -6.32 -18.13 2.08
N ALA A 76 -6.50 -19.32 1.49
CA ALA A 76 -6.52 -19.46 0.04
C ALA A 76 -7.66 -18.64 -0.58
N VAL A 77 -8.86 -18.77 0.00
CA VAL A 77 -10.05 -18.03 -0.44
C VAL A 77 -9.87 -16.52 -0.25
N VAL A 78 -9.26 -16.10 0.87
CA VAL A 78 -8.96 -14.69 1.12
C VAL A 78 -8.02 -14.14 0.05
N ILE A 79 -6.92 -14.82 -0.25
CA ILE A 79 -5.94 -14.33 -1.24
C ILE A 79 -6.56 -14.26 -2.64
N ASP A 80 -7.27 -15.30 -3.08
CA ASP A 80 -7.91 -15.33 -4.40
C ASP A 80 -8.98 -14.24 -4.53
N GLY A 81 -9.81 -14.04 -3.50
CA GLY A 81 -10.83 -13.00 -3.49
C GLY A 81 -10.24 -11.59 -3.45
N LEU A 82 -9.17 -11.36 -2.68
CA LEU A 82 -8.48 -10.07 -2.64
C LEU A 82 -7.84 -9.74 -3.98
N ARG A 83 -7.22 -10.71 -4.68
CA ARG A 83 -6.69 -10.51 -6.03
C ARG A 83 -7.78 -9.98 -6.97
N LEU A 84 -8.93 -10.66 -7.04
CA LEU A 84 -10.07 -10.25 -7.87
C LEU A 84 -10.58 -8.85 -7.51
N ALA A 85 -10.64 -8.53 -6.22
CA ALA A 85 -11.10 -7.23 -5.76
C ALA A 85 -10.13 -6.10 -6.16
N PHE A 86 -8.82 -6.31 -6.02
CA PHE A 86 -7.82 -5.32 -6.40
C PHE A 86 -7.68 -5.14 -7.91
N GLU A 87 -7.83 -6.22 -8.69
CA GLU A 87 -7.93 -6.14 -10.16
C GLU A 87 -9.11 -5.26 -10.57
N ALA A 88 -10.27 -5.43 -9.93
CA ALA A 88 -11.45 -4.60 -10.17
C ALA A 88 -11.20 -3.13 -9.84
N LEU A 89 -10.69 -2.84 -8.62
CA LEU A 89 -10.44 -1.47 -8.16
C LEU A 89 -9.40 -0.74 -9.02
N ALA A 90 -8.36 -1.44 -9.49
CA ALA A 90 -7.33 -0.88 -10.35
C ALA A 90 -7.89 -0.42 -11.70
N VAL A 91 -8.84 -1.17 -12.28
CA VAL A 91 -9.50 -0.81 -13.54
C VAL A 91 -10.34 0.45 -13.41
N ILE A 92 -11.02 0.63 -12.28
CA ILE A 92 -11.95 1.75 -12.06
C ILE A 92 -11.23 2.98 -11.46
N GLN A 93 -10.00 2.80 -10.97
CA GLN A 93 -9.19 3.84 -10.32
C GLN A 93 -9.82 4.40 -9.03
N VAL A 94 -10.60 3.60 -8.30
CA VAL A 94 -11.16 3.99 -7.00
C VAL A 94 -10.14 3.72 -5.90
N THR A 95 -9.40 4.76 -5.49
CA THR A 95 -8.34 4.64 -4.46
C THR A 95 -8.78 5.06 -3.05
N ASP A 96 -9.94 5.71 -2.92
CA ASP A 96 -10.49 6.19 -1.65
C ASP A 96 -11.25 5.07 -0.89
N VAL A 97 -10.51 4.02 -0.55
CA VAL A 97 -10.95 2.82 0.18
C VAL A 97 -9.89 2.39 1.19
N ASP A 98 -9.35 3.36 1.93
CA ASP A 98 -8.30 3.19 2.94
C ASP A 98 -8.61 2.13 4.01
N GLN A 99 -9.89 2.02 4.38
CA GLN A 99 -10.39 1.00 5.31
C GLN A 99 -10.12 -0.44 4.83
N LEU A 100 -10.05 -0.68 3.52
CA LEU A 100 -9.77 -2.01 2.97
C LEU A 100 -8.35 -2.46 3.31
N GLY A 101 -7.36 -1.58 3.16
CA GLY A 101 -5.97 -1.89 3.47
C GLY A 101 -5.78 -2.20 4.95
N ALA A 102 -6.33 -1.36 5.83
CA ALA A 102 -6.29 -1.58 7.28
C ALA A 102 -6.99 -2.89 7.70
N ALA A 103 -8.12 -3.22 7.08
CA ALA A 103 -8.83 -4.47 7.34
C ALA A 103 -8.01 -5.70 6.95
N ILE A 104 -7.29 -5.64 5.83
CA ILE A 104 -6.42 -6.74 5.38
C ILE A 104 -5.21 -6.88 6.31
N GLU A 105 -4.54 -5.78 6.67
CA GLU A 105 -3.42 -5.82 7.62
C GLU A 105 -3.85 -6.42 8.97
N THR A 106 -5.05 -6.06 9.44
CA THR A 106 -5.64 -6.61 10.67
C THR A 106 -5.90 -8.11 10.54
N TRP A 107 -6.46 -8.56 9.40
CA TRP A 107 -6.74 -9.98 9.17
C TRP A 107 -5.46 -10.83 9.18
N PHE A 108 -4.40 -10.38 8.50
CA PHE A 108 -3.11 -11.08 8.50
C PHE A 108 -2.45 -11.08 9.88
N SER A 109 -2.54 -9.96 10.60
CA SER A 109 -2.05 -9.88 11.98
C SER A 109 -2.74 -10.89 12.91
N ASN A 110 -4.07 -11.07 12.75
CA ASN A 110 -4.85 -12.02 13.55
C ASN A 110 -4.59 -13.50 13.21
N THR A 111 -4.12 -13.80 12.00
CA THR A 111 -3.78 -15.17 11.61
C THR A 111 -2.33 -15.55 11.95
N GLY A 112 -1.49 -14.56 12.29
CA GLY A 112 -0.05 -14.76 12.53
C GLY A 112 0.74 -15.07 11.25
N VAL A 113 0.10 -15.01 10.09
CA VAL A 113 0.74 -15.26 8.80
C VAL A 113 1.31 -13.93 8.27
N PRO A 114 2.61 -13.86 7.93
CA PRO A 114 3.16 -12.65 7.35
C PRO A 114 2.57 -12.38 5.95
N MET A 115 2.26 -11.12 5.67
CA MET A 115 1.86 -10.70 4.33
C MET A 115 3.04 -10.80 3.37
N GLY A 116 2.84 -11.51 2.25
CA GLY A 116 3.84 -11.59 1.19
C GLY A 116 4.02 -10.27 0.42
N PRO A 117 5.16 -10.09 -0.27
CA PRO A 117 5.45 -8.92 -1.11
C PRO A 117 4.34 -8.55 -2.11
N ASP A 118 3.76 -9.55 -2.78
CA ASP A 118 2.72 -9.35 -3.79
C ASP A 118 1.47 -8.69 -3.20
N LEU A 119 1.01 -9.19 -2.05
CA LEU A 119 -0.15 -8.64 -1.38
C LEU A 119 0.11 -7.21 -0.87
N LEU A 120 1.32 -6.93 -0.37
CA LEU A 120 1.71 -5.59 0.02
C LEU A 120 1.74 -4.62 -1.17
N SER A 121 2.05 -5.13 -2.37
CA SER A 121 1.97 -4.36 -3.61
C SER A 121 0.55 -4.02 -4.04
N TRP A 122 -0.41 -4.92 -3.77
CA TRP A 122 -1.81 -4.68 -4.08
C TRP A 122 -2.45 -3.68 -3.10
N ILE A 123 -2.12 -3.76 -1.82
CA ILE A 123 -2.71 -2.92 -0.77
C ILE A 123 -2.13 -1.50 -0.79
N GLY A 124 -0.83 -1.36 -1.07
CA GLY A 124 -0.11 -0.09 -0.92
C GLY A 124 -0.77 1.13 -1.56
N PRO A 125 -1.25 1.08 -2.82
CA PRO A 125 -1.93 2.20 -3.47
C PRO A 125 -3.21 2.68 -2.77
N TYR A 126 -3.82 1.82 -1.94
CA TYR A 126 -5.08 2.08 -1.26
C TYR A 126 -4.89 2.45 0.22
N LEU A 127 -3.66 2.56 0.72
CA LEU A 127 -3.40 3.02 2.09
C LEU A 127 -3.30 4.54 2.17
N PRO A 128 -3.45 5.15 3.36
CA PRO A 128 -3.11 6.55 3.57
C PRO A 128 -1.64 6.83 3.19
N PRO A 129 -1.30 8.02 2.64
CA PRO A 129 0.04 8.35 2.13
C PRO A 129 1.20 7.98 3.08
N ASP A 130 1.04 8.25 4.38
CA ASP A 130 2.07 7.98 5.40
C ASP A 130 2.38 6.49 5.56
N GLN A 131 1.38 5.63 5.30
CA GLN A 131 1.51 4.17 5.37
C GLN A 131 2.01 3.57 4.04
N GLN A 132 1.78 4.24 2.91
CA GLN A 132 2.18 3.74 1.59
C GLN A 132 3.70 3.53 1.50
N TYR A 133 4.50 4.46 2.02
CA TYR A 133 5.97 4.35 1.99
C TYR A 133 6.48 3.18 2.82
N ALA A 134 5.95 3.00 4.03
CA ALA A 134 6.34 1.89 4.91
C ALA A 134 5.93 0.53 4.32
N THR A 135 4.74 0.45 3.73
CA THR A 135 4.24 -0.75 3.05
C THR A 135 5.04 -1.09 1.80
N ALA A 136 5.38 -0.11 0.97
CA ALA A 136 6.22 -0.31 -0.20
C ALA A 136 7.63 -0.78 0.18
N ALA A 137 8.21 -0.20 1.23
CA ALA A 137 9.51 -0.62 1.75
C ALA A 137 9.50 -2.07 2.28
N ARG A 138 8.46 -2.45 3.04
CA ARG A 138 8.23 -3.84 3.50
C ARG A 138 8.04 -4.80 2.34
N GLY A 139 7.21 -4.44 1.36
CA GLY A 139 6.89 -5.25 0.20
C GLY A 139 8.02 -5.32 -0.83
N CYS A 140 9.07 -4.50 -0.69
CA CYS A 140 10.23 -4.50 -1.58
C CYS A 140 9.89 -4.26 -3.06
N TYR A 141 8.78 -3.57 -3.36
CA TYR A 141 8.33 -3.29 -4.73
C TYR A 141 8.41 -1.79 -5.04
N LEU A 142 8.53 -1.47 -6.33
CA LEU A 142 8.56 -0.10 -6.84
C LEU A 142 7.13 0.43 -7.02
N ASN A 143 6.82 1.58 -6.43
CA ASN A 143 5.52 2.26 -6.59
C ASN A 143 5.70 3.63 -7.30
N PRO A 144 5.37 3.74 -8.60
CA PRO A 144 5.46 4.99 -9.35
C PRO A 144 4.62 6.14 -8.78
N LEU A 145 3.52 5.84 -8.09
CA LEU A 145 2.65 6.87 -7.50
C LEU A 145 3.34 7.65 -6.37
N LEU A 146 4.31 7.02 -5.70
CA LEU A 146 5.13 7.63 -4.65
C LEU A 146 6.31 8.45 -5.19
N MET A 147 6.41 8.61 -6.51
CA MET A 147 7.49 9.35 -7.18
C MET A 147 6.99 10.56 -7.98
N LYS A 148 5.71 10.95 -7.82
CA LYS A 148 5.08 12.04 -8.60
C LYS A 148 5.66 13.43 -8.31
N THR A 149 6.26 13.62 -7.15
CA THR A 149 6.89 14.89 -6.76
C THR A 149 8.27 14.61 -6.21
N GLU A 150 9.17 15.59 -6.31
CA GLU A 150 10.52 15.50 -5.77
C GLU A 150 10.54 15.14 -4.27
N LYS A 151 9.61 15.72 -3.50
CA LYS A 151 9.44 15.44 -2.07
C LYS A 151 8.99 14.00 -1.82
N ALA A 152 8.00 13.52 -2.56
CA ALA A 152 7.50 12.14 -2.42
C ALA A 152 8.59 11.13 -2.79
N PHE A 153 9.32 11.38 -3.87
CA PHE A 153 10.48 10.60 -4.28
C PHE A 153 11.55 10.52 -3.18
N CYS A 154 11.94 11.67 -2.61
CA CYS A 154 12.93 11.73 -1.55
C CYS A 154 12.47 10.94 -0.30
N LEU A 155 11.23 11.13 0.13
CA LEU A 155 10.65 10.36 1.24
C LEU A 155 10.65 8.86 0.94
N TYR A 156 10.32 8.44 -0.28
CA TYR A 156 10.27 7.03 -0.65
C TYR A 156 11.65 6.36 -0.56
N VAL A 157 12.69 7.04 -1.04
CA VAL A 157 14.08 6.59 -0.89
C VAL A 157 14.46 6.49 0.59
N LEU A 158 14.18 7.52 1.39
CA LEU A 158 14.54 7.54 2.80
C LEU A 158 13.80 6.48 3.62
N HIS A 159 12.51 6.24 3.37
CA HIS A 159 11.75 5.16 4.01
C HIS A 159 12.28 3.78 3.62
N SER A 160 12.64 3.59 2.34
CA SER A 160 13.23 2.33 1.87
C SER A 160 14.58 2.04 2.55
N LEU A 161 15.42 3.06 2.68
CA LEU A 161 16.68 2.96 3.43
C LEU A 161 16.42 2.77 4.93
N ALA A 162 15.49 3.49 5.55
CA ALA A 162 15.16 3.30 6.96
C ALA A 162 14.62 1.88 7.25
N ALA A 163 13.97 1.24 6.27
CA ALA A 163 13.61 -0.17 6.33
C ALA A 163 14.80 -1.14 6.20
N GLY A 164 15.96 -0.67 5.74
CA GLY A 164 17.15 -1.49 5.47
C GLY A 164 17.24 -1.99 4.02
N ASN A 165 16.39 -1.49 3.13
CA ASN A 165 16.27 -1.99 1.76
C ASN A 165 17.07 -1.12 0.78
N LEU A 166 18.39 -1.31 0.74
CA LEU A 166 19.27 -0.60 -0.19
C LEU A 166 18.95 -0.91 -1.66
N ARG A 167 18.53 -2.15 -1.96
CA ARG A 167 18.20 -2.57 -3.33
C ARG A 167 17.00 -1.78 -3.87
N LEU A 168 15.92 -1.72 -3.10
CA LEU A 168 14.74 -0.94 -3.49
C LEU A 168 15.07 0.55 -3.61
N ALA A 169 15.83 1.11 -2.66
CA ALA A 169 16.23 2.51 -2.72
C ALA A 169 16.99 2.86 -4.02
N LYS A 170 17.89 1.96 -4.47
CA LYS A 170 18.57 2.10 -5.78
C LYS A 170 17.60 2.03 -6.96
N MET A 171 16.70 1.05 -6.96
CA MET A 171 15.70 0.93 -8.02
C MET A 171 14.80 2.17 -8.11
N ILE A 172 14.40 2.75 -6.97
CA ILE A 172 13.64 4.00 -6.90
C ILE A 172 14.43 5.14 -7.54
N THR A 173 15.72 5.31 -7.18
CA THR A 173 16.56 6.36 -7.78
C THR A 173 16.79 6.17 -9.28
N GLU A 174 16.92 4.93 -9.75
CA GLU A 174 17.10 4.62 -11.18
C GLU A 174 15.81 4.84 -11.99
N ALA A 175 14.64 4.60 -11.38
CA ALA A 175 13.35 4.75 -12.03
C ALA A 175 12.80 6.20 -12.00
N TYR A 176 13.34 7.05 -11.14
CA TYR A 176 12.89 8.43 -11.03
C TYR A 176 13.31 9.25 -12.26
N SER A 177 12.30 9.81 -12.94
CA SER A 177 12.46 10.65 -14.13
C SER A 177 11.88 12.06 -13.95
N GLY A 178 11.55 12.43 -12.71
CA GLY A 178 11.03 13.76 -12.37
C GLY A 178 12.14 14.80 -12.29
N ASP A 179 11.74 16.01 -11.88
CA ASP A 179 12.66 17.15 -11.81
C ASP A 179 13.82 16.90 -10.85
N SER A 180 15.01 17.34 -11.27
CA SER A 180 16.20 17.37 -10.43
C SER A 180 16.18 18.61 -9.53
N GLY A 181 16.44 18.40 -8.25
CA GLY A 181 16.46 19.45 -7.25
C GLY A 181 17.16 18.99 -5.97
N ALA A 182 17.11 19.83 -4.95
CA ALA A 182 17.84 19.60 -3.70
C ALA A 182 17.37 18.34 -2.95
N LEU A 183 16.07 18.00 -3.01
CA LEU A 183 15.54 16.78 -2.39
C LEU A 183 15.89 15.53 -3.21
N ALA A 184 15.97 15.64 -4.54
CA ALA A 184 16.46 14.56 -5.38
C ALA A 184 17.95 14.26 -5.13
N ASP A 185 18.76 15.30 -4.92
CA ASP A 185 20.15 15.17 -4.52
C ASP A 185 20.28 14.52 -3.14
N VAL A 186 19.47 14.94 -2.15
CA VAL A 186 19.42 14.30 -0.83
C VAL A 186 19.11 12.81 -0.94
N ALA A 187 18.16 12.43 -1.79
CA ALA A 187 17.79 11.03 -2.00
C ALA A 187 18.97 10.22 -2.57
N SER A 188 19.58 10.72 -3.64
CA SER A 188 20.71 10.08 -4.31
C SER A 188 21.95 9.96 -3.41
N LEU A 189 22.27 11.03 -2.68
CA LEU A 189 23.35 11.04 -1.69
C LEU A 189 23.08 10.07 -0.54
N SER A 190 21.83 9.95 -0.08
CA SER A 190 21.46 9.02 0.98
C SER A 190 21.68 7.56 0.57
N VAL A 191 21.38 7.20 -0.69
CA VAL A 191 21.69 5.87 -1.24
C VAL A 191 23.20 5.62 -1.28
N LEU A 192 23.97 6.61 -1.74
CA LEU A 192 25.43 6.51 -1.78
C LEU A 192 26.03 6.33 -0.39
N VAL A 193 25.53 7.08 0.59
CA VAL A 193 25.96 6.98 1.99
C VAL A 193 25.63 5.61 2.57
N ALA A 194 24.42 5.09 2.35
CA ALA A 194 24.05 3.76 2.80
C ALA A 194 24.91 2.66 2.15
N GLN A 195 25.20 2.78 0.85
CA GLN A 195 26.10 1.86 0.14
C GLN A 195 27.53 1.89 0.66
N LYS A 196 28.06 3.08 0.97
CA LYS A 196 29.42 3.27 1.49
C LYS A 196 29.51 3.17 3.01
N GLN A 197 28.38 2.99 3.70
CA GLN A 197 28.29 3.00 5.16
C GLN A 197 28.96 4.23 5.80
N SER A 198 28.78 5.40 5.17
CA SER A 198 29.55 6.61 5.49
C SER A 198 28.87 7.51 6.52
N LEU A 199 29.27 7.41 7.79
CA LEU A 199 28.80 8.30 8.86
C LEU A 199 29.03 9.79 8.51
N LYS A 200 30.23 10.12 8.00
CA LYS A 200 30.58 11.49 7.59
C LYS A 200 29.63 12.00 6.51
N GLY A 201 29.28 11.15 5.55
CA GLY A 201 28.31 11.49 4.50
C GLY A 201 26.93 11.81 5.05
N ILE A 202 26.42 11.03 6.00
CA ILE A 202 25.12 11.31 6.65
C ILE A 202 25.16 12.62 7.44
N LYS A 203 26.24 12.88 8.20
CA LYS A 203 26.42 14.16 8.93
C LYS A 203 26.45 15.33 7.95
N LEU A 204 27.09 15.17 6.80
CA LEU A 204 27.18 16.20 5.76
C LEU A 204 25.82 16.49 5.12
N ILE A 205 25.01 15.47 4.82
CA ILE A 205 23.63 15.66 4.33
C ILE A 205 22.80 16.44 5.35
N LYS A 206 22.82 16.02 6.63
CA LYS A 206 22.05 16.69 7.70
C LYS A 206 22.42 18.16 7.89
N THR A 207 23.69 18.51 7.70
CA THR A 207 24.20 19.88 7.90
C THR A 207 24.02 20.76 6.65
N ARG A 208 24.40 20.26 5.48
CA ARG A 208 24.38 21.04 4.22
C ARG A 208 22.99 21.16 3.60
N CYS A 209 22.11 20.19 3.84
CA CYS A 209 20.74 20.19 3.32
C CYS A 209 19.72 20.57 4.41
N ARG A 210 20.15 21.18 5.53
CA ARG A 210 19.30 21.47 6.69
C ARG A 210 18.02 22.22 6.33
N ASP A 211 18.13 23.18 5.42
CA ASP A 211 17.04 24.12 5.09
C ASP A 211 15.95 23.48 4.23
N VAL A 212 16.26 22.41 3.50
CA VAL A 212 15.29 21.67 2.67
C VAL A 212 14.73 20.42 3.37
N LEU A 213 15.40 19.93 4.42
CA LEU A 213 14.98 18.75 5.17
C LEU A 213 13.82 19.07 6.13
N THR A 214 12.72 18.34 5.98
CA THR A 214 11.65 18.32 6.99
C THR A 214 12.08 17.54 8.23
N GLN A 215 11.34 17.72 9.34
CA GLN A 215 11.61 16.98 10.57
C GLN A 215 11.56 15.46 10.36
N ASP A 216 10.59 14.96 9.60
CA ASP A 216 10.45 13.54 9.31
C ASP A 216 11.64 12.99 8.54
N MET A 217 12.14 13.73 7.54
CA MET A 217 13.33 13.33 6.77
C MET A 217 14.58 13.26 7.67
N ARG A 218 14.71 14.17 8.64
CA ARG A 218 15.82 14.15 9.61
C ARG A 218 15.74 12.92 10.51
N THR A 219 14.54 12.55 10.97
CA THR A 219 14.30 11.33 11.75
C THR A 219 14.68 10.09 10.94
N LEU A 220 14.24 10.00 9.68
CA LEU A 220 14.59 8.89 8.79
C LEU A 220 16.11 8.79 8.57
N LEU A 221 16.80 9.92 8.35
CA LEU A 221 18.27 9.94 8.26
C LEU A 221 18.95 9.46 9.55
N GLY A 222 18.35 9.71 10.71
CA GLY A 222 18.77 9.12 11.99
C GLY A 222 18.64 7.60 11.99
N THR A 223 17.49 7.05 11.58
CA THR A 223 17.28 5.60 11.46
C THR A 223 18.24 4.95 10.46
N ILE A 224 18.48 5.59 9.31
CA ILE A 224 19.42 5.10 8.29
C ILE A 224 20.85 5.04 8.85
N GLN A 225 21.26 6.05 9.63
CA GLN A 225 22.55 6.08 10.30
C GLN A 225 22.73 4.85 11.20
N LEU A 226 21.73 4.55 12.03
CA LEU A 226 21.77 3.40 12.94
C LEU A 226 21.85 2.06 12.18
N LYS A 227 21.15 1.94 11.06
CA LYS A 227 21.11 0.68 10.29
C LYS A 227 22.34 0.41 9.44
N PHE A 228 22.84 1.42 8.75
CA PHE A 228 23.92 1.26 7.76
C PHE A 228 25.27 1.75 8.25
N CYS A 229 25.32 2.57 9.31
CA CYS A 229 26.55 3.13 9.85
C CYS A 229 26.67 2.84 11.37
N PRO A 230 26.54 1.58 11.84
CA PRO A 230 26.47 1.27 13.29
C PRO A 230 27.80 1.46 14.04
N ALA A 231 28.92 1.63 13.33
CA ALA A 231 30.27 1.79 13.90
C ALA A 231 30.49 3.12 14.65
N ALA A 232 29.43 3.79 15.09
CA ALA A 232 29.45 5.07 15.80
C ALA A 232 28.64 5.06 17.11
N CYS A 233 28.24 3.89 17.62
CA CYS A 233 27.62 3.77 18.94
C CYS A 233 28.63 3.52 20.07
N THR A 234 29.93 3.62 19.77
CA THR A 234 31.00 3.64 20.77
C THR A 234 31.80 4.90 20.53
N ASP A 235 31.75 5.81 21.51
CA ASP A 235 32.64 6.95 21.71
C ASP A 235 32.52 8.12 20.72
N GLU A 236 31.60 9.06 20.98
CA GLU A 236 31.72 10.52 20.72
C GLU A 236 30.37 11.24 21.01
N GLU A 237 29.90 11.17 22.26
CA GLU A 237 28.94 12.16 22.84
C GLU A 237 29.49 12.74 24.18
N LEU A 238 30.81 12.84 24.28
CA LEU A 238 31.50 13.61 25.32
C LEU A 238 32.63 14.39 24.65
N ASP A 239 32.29 15.58 24.15
CA ASP A 239 33.06 16.83 24.25
C ASP A 239 32.25 18.00 23.67
#